data_AF-A0A6N6RMG5-F1
#
_entry.id   AF-A0A6N6RMG5-F1
#
_cell.length_a   1.000
_cell.length_b   1.000
_cell.length_c   1.000
_cell.angle_alpha   90.00
_cell.angle_beta   90.00
_cell.angle_gamma   90.00
#
_symmetry.space_group_name_H-M   'P 1'
#
loop_
_entity.id
_entity.type
_entity.pdbx_description
1 polymer ?
#
loop_
_entity_poly.entity_id
_entity_poly.type
_entity_poly.pdbx_seq_one_letter_code
_entity_poly.pdbx_strand_id
1 'polypeptide(L)'
;MHDLEPHYNWRHLYVASEDDRSPMYGHFNSEVYYTDSIYDFVIHPQWDNIGSETLFIKVLFAEYDEGYAIIELLGEWNDVLTNDIMTLKHEVLDLMMDQGIDKFILIAENVLNFHADSTDYYDEWLEEIPDGWIVFLNAREHILKELADYGIDQYFLFGGQMNDISWRTKSPRKLFDQIKKLAERRLEV
;
A
#
# COMPACT_ATOMS: atom_id res chain seq x y z
N MET A 1 1.05 -8.17 -16.28
CA MET A 1 0.71 -6.79 -15.89
C MET A 1 -0.64 -6.39 -16.44
N HIS A 2 -0.88 -6.46 -17.75
CA HIS A 2 -2.16 -6.06 -18.34
C HIS A 2 -3.39 -6.89 -17.93
N ASP A 3 -3.21 -8.15 -17.49
CA ASP A 3 -4.27 -9.02 -16.96
C ASP A 3 -4.38 -8.97 -15.42
N LEU A 4 -3.43 -8.30 -14.75
CA LEU A 4 -3.42 -8.22 -13.29
C LEU A 4 -4.31 -7.05 -12.88
N GLU A 5 -5.56 -7.33 -12.55
CA GLU A 5 -6.51 -6.33 -12.02
C GLU A 5 -6.35 -6.19 -10.50
N PRO A 6 -6.52 -4.97 -9.93
CA PRO A 6 -6.66 -4.81 -8.50
C PRO A 6 -7.87 -5.58 -7.95
N HIS A 7 -7.86 -5.87 -6.66
CA HIS A 7 -8.95 -6.60 -6.03
C HIS A 7 -10.29 -5.84 -6.09
N TYR A 8 -11.29 -6.44 -6.73
CA TYR A 8 -12.59 -5.80 -6.93
C TYR A 8 -13.70 -6.27 -5.98
N ASN A 9 -13.50 -7.36 -5.22
CA ASN A 9 -14.59 -7.93 -4.41
C ASN A 9 -15.07 -6.98 -3.30
N TRP A 10 -14.30 -5.96 -2.92
CA TRP A 10 -14.70 -4.99 -1.90
C TRP A 10 -15.33 -3.72 -2.47
N ARG A 11 -15.44 -3.56 -3.80
CA ARG A 11 -16.03 -2.36 -4.42
C ARG A 11 -17.47 -2.07 -3.98
N HIS A 12 -18.22 -3.09 -3.57
CA HIS A 12 -19.57 -2.92 -3.03
C HIS A 12 -19.61 -2.34 -1.60
N LEU A 13 -18.45 -2.27 -0.93
CA LEU A 13 -18.28 -1.72 0.42
C LEU A 13 -17.64 -0.33 0.38
N TYR A 14 -16.67 -0.12 -0.51
CA TYR A 14 -15.91 1.12 -0.61
C TYR A 14 -15.37 1.30 -2.05
N VAL A 15 -15.44 2.53 -2.55
CA VAL A 15 -14.85 2.94 -3.83
C VAL A 15 -14.10 4.25 -3.60
N ALA A 16 -12.77 4.21 -3.72
CA ALA A 16 -11.91 5.35 -3.41
C ALA A 16 -12.19 6.59 -4.26
N SER A 17 -12.70 6.43 -5.48
CA SER A 17 -13.04 7.56 -6.36
C SER A 17 -14.38 8.22 -6.06
N GLU A 18 -15.22 7.60 -5.22
CA GLU A 18 -16.53 8.11 -4.82
C GLU A 18 -16.55 8.69 -3.40
N ASP A 19 -15.49 8.51 -2.61
CA ASP A 19 -15.33 9.07 -1.26
C ASP A 19 -14.60 10.41 -1.31
N ASP A 20 -15.24 11.49 -0.85
CA ASP A 20 -14.69 12.86 -0.88
C ASP A 20 -13.50 13.07 0.08
N ARG A 21 -13.29 12.16 1.03
CA ARG A 21 -12.11 12.15 1.93
C ARG A 21 -10.96 11.31 1.38
N SER A 22 -11.16 10.60 0.28
CA SER A 22 -10.13 9.77 -0.32
C SER A 22 -9.19 10.62 -1.17
N PRO A 23 -7.86 10.35 -1.16
CA PRO A 23 -6.93 10.99 -2.09
C PRO A 23 -7.23 10.67 -3.56
N MET A 24 -8.00 9.60 -3.81
CA MET A 24 -8.41 9.19 -5.15
C MET A 24 -9.77 9.78 -5.58
N TYR A 25 -10.36 10.70 -4.80
CA TYR A 25 -11.69 11.24 -5.10
C TYR A 25 -11.76 11.85 -6.50
N GLY A 26 -12.74 11.44 -7.29
CA GLY A 26 -12.91 11.90 -8.67
C GLY A 26 -11.90 11.33 -9.67
N HIS A 27 -10.97 10.46 -9.24
CA HIS A 27 -10.07 9.76 -10.16
C HIS A 27 -10.87 8.86 -11.11
N PHE A 28 -10.51 8.88 -12.39
CA PHE A 28 -11.20 8.13 -13.43
C PHE A 28 -10.27 7.14 -14.09
N ASN A 29 -10.56 5.85 -13.90
CA ASN A 29 -9.90 4.76 -14.60
C ASN A 29 -10.62 4.48 -15.93
N SER A 30 -9.84 4.29 -17.00
CA SER A 30 -10.36 3.88 -18.30
C SER A 30 -10.89 2.43 -18.27
N GLU A 31 -12.01 2.17 -18.96
CA GLU A 31 -12.55 0.81 -19.11
C GLU A 31 -11.98 0.06 -20.33
N VAL A 32 -11.34 0.77 -21.25
CA VAL A 32 -11.00 0.22 -22.59
C VAL A 32 -9.56 0.51 -22.99
N TYR A 33 -9.09 1.72 -22.70
CA TYR A 33 -7.74 2.17 -23.06
C TYR A 33 -6.77 1.90 -21.94
N TYR A 34 -5.63 1.32 -22.30
CA TYR A 34 -4.47 1.23 -21.44
C TYR A 34 -3.58 2.44 -21.68
N THR A 35 -3.25 3.17 -20.63
CA THR A 35 -2.48 4.42 -20.68
C THR A 35 -1.10 4.28 -20.06
N ASP A 36 -0.93 3.33 -19.16
CA ASP A 36 0.24 3.22 -18.30
C ASP A 36 1.04 1.94 -18.61
N SER A 37 2.35 2.01 -18.38
CA SER A 37 3.27 0.90 -18.61
C SER A 37 4.47 0.99 -17.67
N ILE A 38 4.94 -0.17 -17.21
CA ILE A 38 6.23 -0.32 -16.54
C ILE A 38 7.13 -1.13 -17.48
N TYR A 39 8.23 -0.52 -17.93
CA TYR A 39 9.09 -1.06 -19.00
C TYR A 39 8.27 -1.47 -20.25
N ASP A 40 8.43 -2.70 -20.73
CA ASP A 40 7.73 -3.25 -21.89
C ASP A 40 6.33 -3.81 -21.56
N PHE A 41 5.84 -3.60 -20.34
CA PHE A 41 4.57 -4.17 -19.87
C PHE A 41 3.52 -3.10 -19.59
N VAL A 42 2.40 -3.20 -20.30
CA VAL A 42 1.24 -2.35 -20.07
C VAL A 42 0.51 -2.73 -18.78
N ILE A 43 0.05 -1.73 -18.02
CA ILE A 43 -0.63 -1.89 -16.72
C ILE A 43 -2.14 -1.90 -16.90
N HIS A 44 -2.84 -2.82 -16.23
CA HIS A 44 -4.31 -2.84 -16.27
C HIS A 44 -4.88 -1.48 -15.85
N PRO A 45 -5.80 -0.87 -16.62
CA PRO A 45 -6.20 0.53 -16.42
C PRO A 45 -6.97 0.81 -15.12
N GLN A 46 -7.24 -0.22 -14.32
CA GLN A 46 -7.94 -0.13 -13.05
C GLN A 46 -7.00 0.14 -11.87
N TRP A 47 -5.69 0.03 -12.07
CA TRP A 47 -4.70 0.53 -11.12
C TRP A 47 -4.64 2.06 -11.19
N ASP A 48 -4.41 2.68 -10.05
CA ASP A 48 -4.35 4.13 -9.92
C ASP A 48 -2.88 4.56 -10.02
N ASN A 49 -2.60 5.46 -10.96
CA ASN A 49 -1.30 6.11 -11.07
C ASN A 49 -1.29 7.33 -10.14
N ILE A 50 -0.36 7.33 -9.19
CA ILE A 50 -0.20 8.38 -8.18
C ILE A 50 0.81 9.46 -8.57
N GLY A 51 1.20 9.50 -9.84
CA GLY A 51 2.30 10.34 -10.33
C GLY A 51 3.66 9.65 -10.30
N SER A 52 3.71 8.35 -9.99
CA SER A 52 4.92 7.53 -10.09
C SER A 52 5.00 6.82 -11.45
N GLU A 53 6.21 6.63 -11.95
CA GLU A 53 6.47 5.89 -13.19
C GLU A 53 6.43 4.36 -12.98
N THR A 54 6.73 3.91 -11.77
CA THR A 54 7.03 2.51 -11.44
C THR A 54 6.13 1.91 -10.37
N LEU A 55 5.47 2.73 -9.55
CA LEU A 55 4.58 2.31 -8.47
C LEU A 55 3.14 2.74 -8.73
N PHE A 56 2.26 1.75 -8.78
CA PHE A 56 0.82 1.92 -8.90
C PHE A 56 0.14 1.39 -7.66
N ILE A 57 -1.02 1.95 -7.33
CA ILE A 57 -1.76 1.53 -6.15
C ILE A 57 -3.23 1.28 -6.44
N LYS A 58 -3.91 0.67 -5.48
CA LYS A 58 -5.36 0.73 -5.35
C LYS A 58 -5.72 0.88 -3.89
N VAL A 59 -6.40 1.97 -3.53
CA VAL A 59 -7.01 2.08 -2.19
C VAL A 59 -8.25 1.19 -2.19
N LEU A 60 -8.15 0.04 -1.51
CA LEU A 60 -9.22 -0.96 -1.49
C LEU A 60 -10.28 -0.66 -0.42
N PHE A 61 -9.89 -0.02 0.67
CA PHE A 61 -10.76 0.30 1.79
C PHE A 61 -10.13 1.38 2.68
N ALA A 62 -10.95 2.30 3.19
CA ALA A 62 -10.57 3.23 4.26
C ALA A 62 -11.69 3.29 5.30
N GLU A 63 -11.32 3.26 6.57
CA GLU A 63 -12.21 3.45 7.71
C GLU A 63 -11.62 4.51 8.63
N TYR A 64 -12.20 5.71 8.56
CA TYR A 64 -11.67 6.90 9.21
C TYR A 64 -11.96 6.93 10.71
N ASP A 65 -13.06 6.30 11.15
CA ASP A 65 -13.41 6.27 12.59
C ASP A 65 -12.50 5.30 13.37
N GLU A 66 -12.11 4.18 12.76
CA GLU A 66 -11.17 3.22 13.36
C GLU A 66 -9.69 3.51 12.97
N GLY A 67 -9.46 4.44 12.05
CA GLY A 67 -8.14 4.98 11.67
C GLY A 67 -7.31 4.07 10.77
N TYR A 68 -7.90 3.29 9.84
CA TYR A 68 -7.12 2.38 9.00
C TYR A 68 -7.44 2.41 7.51
N ALA A 69 -6.40 2.13 6.71
CA ALA A 69 -6.48 1.98 5.27
C ALA A 69 -5.88 0.65 4.81
N ILE A 70 -6.46 0.10 3.73
CA ILE A 70 -5.96 -1.09 3.04
C ILE A 70 -5.66 -0.70 1.60
N ILE A 71 -4.39 -0.82 1.21
CA ILE A 71 -3.89 -0.38 -0.09
C ILE A 71 -3.20 -1.56 -0.77
N GLU A 72 -3.59 -1.88 -2.00
CA GLU A 72 -2.89 -2.84 -2.84
C GLU A 72 -1.83 -2.12 -3.67
N LEU A 73 -0.64 -2.71 -3.81
CA LEU A 73 0.49 -2.13 -4.52
C LEU A 73 0.85 -2.97 -5.73
N LEU A 74 1.29 -2.32 -6.81
CA LEU A 74 1.77 -2.95 -8.02
C LEU A 74 3.02 -2.22 -8.53
N GLY A 75 4.03 -2.98 -8.94
CA GLY A 75 5.17 -2.44 -9.69
C GLY A 75 6.46 -2.50 -8.88
N GLU A 76 7.24 -1.44 -8.90
CA GLU A 76 8.53 -1.34 -8.20
C GLU A 76 8.42 -0.29 -7.11
N TRP A 77 9.03 -0.56 -5.96
CA TRP A 77 9.06 0.37 -4.84
C TRP A 77 10.45 1.00 -4.79
N ASN A 78 10.52 2.24 -5.26
CA ASN A 78 11.72 3.00 -5.57
C ASN A 78 12.54 2.36 -6.69
N ASP A 79 13.23 3.19 -7.45
CA ASP A 79 14.32 2.77 -8.31
C ASP A 79 15.52 3.72 -8.22
N VAL A 80 16.50 3.57 -9.11
CA VAL A 80 17.72 4.41 -9.12
C VAL A 80 17.44 5.88 -9.52
N LEU A 81 16.30 6.13 -10.16
CA LEU A 81 15.89 7.39 -10.77
C LEU A 81 14.64 8.00 -10.10
N THR A 82 13.75 7.18 -9.54
CA THR A 82 12.46 7.57 -8.98
C THR A 82 12.38 7.31 -7.48
N ASN A 83 11.82 8.28 -6.76
CA ASN A 83 11.56 8.17 -5.33
C ASN A 83 10.06 7.92 -5.12
N ASP A 84 9.68 6.66 -5.23
CA ASP A 84 8.28 6.23 -5.16
C ASP A 84 7.70 6.39 -3.76
N ILE A 85 8.51 6.20 -2.70
CA ILE A 85 8.07 6.43 -1.32
C ILE A 85 7.70 7.89 -1.07
N MET A 86 8.47 8.85 -1.58
CA MET A 86 8.12 10.26 -1.50
C MET A 86 6.76 10.53 -2.15
N THR A 87 6.56 10.01 -3.37
CA THR A 87 5.32 10.20 -4.13
C THR A 87 4.14 9.56 -3.41
N LEU A 88 4.29 8.31 -2.96
CA LEU A 88 3.27 7.59 -2.19
C LEU A 88 2.91 8.35 -0.91
N LYS A 89 3.91 8.87 -0.20
CA LYS A 89 3.69 9.63 1.03
C LYS A 89 2.89 10.89 0.77
N HIS A 90 3.38 11.79 -0.08
CA HIS A 90 2.76 13.09 -0.27
C HIS A 90 1.41 13.04 -1.01
N GLU A 91 1.30 12.22 -2.05
CA GLU A 91 0.09 12.20 -2.89
C GLU A 91 -1.01 11.30 -2.33
N VAL A 92 -0.71 10.45 -1.34
CA VAL A 92 -1.65 9.46 -0.81
C VAL A 92 -1.68 9.44 0.71
N LEU A 93 -0.56 9.10 1.35
CA LEU A 93 -0.55 8.79 2.77
C LEU A 93 -0.82 10.03 3.62
N ASP A 94 -0.17 11.17 3.33
CA ASP A 94 -0.35 12.43 4.05
C ASP A 94 -1.82 12.86 4.02
N LEU A 95 -2.45 12.78 2.84
CA LEU A 95 -3.87 13.09 2.67
C LEU A 95 -4.79 12.14 3.47
N MET A 96 -4.43 10.86 3.61
CA MET A 96 -5.17 9.92 4.44
C MET A 96 -4.94 10.17 5.94
N MET A 97 -3.72 10.52 6.34
CA MET A 97 -3.37 10.87 7.72
C MET A 97 -4.11 12.13 8.18
N ASP A 98 -4.24 13.13 7.32
CA ASP A 98 -5.04 14.33 7.56
C ASP A 98 -6.53 14.02 7.83
N GLN A 99 -7.02 12.87 7.35
CA GLN A 99 -8.38 12.37 7.60
C GLN A 99 -8.46 11.42 8.81
N GLY A 100 -7.37 11.23 9.55
CA GLY A 100 -7.32 10.43 10.78
C GLY A 100 -6.86 8.98 10.60
N ILE A 101 -6.31 8.61 9.44
CA ILE A 101 -5.74 7.28 9.24
C ILE A 101 -4.33 7.22 9.81
N ASP A 102 -4.07 6.29 10.72
CA ASP A 102 -2.75 6.06 11.33
C ASP A 102 -2.28 4.60 11.19
N LYS A 103 -3.14 3.70 10.67
CA LYS A 103 -2.86 2.27 10.49
C LYS A 103 -2.95 1.90 9.02
N PHE A 104 -1.83 1.47 8.44
CA PHE A 104 -1.75 1.17 7.02
C PHE A 104 -1.48 -0.33 6.81
N ILE A 105 -2.33 -0.98 6.01
CA ILE A 105 -2.11 -2.34 5.52
C ILE A 105 -1.76 -2.23 4.03
N LEU A 106 -0.48 -2.39 3.73
CA LEU A 106 0.06 -2.38 2.37
C LEU A 106 0.20 -3.80 1.85
N ILE A 107 -0.62 -4.17 0.88
CA ILE A 107 -0.61 -5.49 0.25
C ILE A 107 0.45 -5.48 -0.85
N ALA A 108 1.60 -6.08 -0.56
CA ALA A 108 2.83 -5.97 -1.34
C ALA A 108 3.16 -7.22 -2.19
N GLU A 109 2.21 -8.15 -2.38
CA GLU A 109 2.44 -9.38 -3.16
C GLU A 109 2.76 -9.13 -4.65
N ASN A 110 2.32 -7.98 -5.17
CA ASN A 110 2.60 -7.53 -6.54
C ASN A 110 3.69 -6.44 -6.60
N VAL A 111 4.41 -6.18 -5.50
CA VAL A 111 5.67 -5.44 -5.53
C VAL A 111 6.74 -6.38 -6.07
N LEU A 112 7.27 -6.03 -7.23
CA LEU A 112 8.16 -6.85 -8.04
C LEU A 112 9.62 -6.64 -7.65
N ASN A 113 10.02 -5.38 -7.45
CA ASN A 113 11.35 -4.96 -7.07
C ASN A 113 11.26 -3.88 -5.99
N PHE A 114 12.32 -3.77 -5.21
CA PHE A 114 12.52 -2.72 -4.23
C PHE A 114 13.93 -2.19 -4.44
N HIS A 115 14.14 -0.89 -4.28
CA HIS A 115 15.47 -0.32 -4.25
C HIS A 115 15.59 0.63 -3.06
N ALA A 116 16.55 0.36 -2.18
CA ALA A 116 16.78 1.24 -1.04
C ALA A 116 17.42 2.57 -1.49
N ASP A 117 16.92 3.67 -0.94
CA ASP A 117 17.50 5.00 -1.05
C ASP A 117 17.51 5.65 0.35
N SER A 118 17.14 6.93 0.48
CA SER A 118 17.04 7.65 1.75
C SER A 118 15.94 7.09 2.66
N THR A 119 16.17 7.16 3.98
CA THR A 119 15.18 6.75 4.99
C THR A 119 14.27 7.89 5.44
N ASP A 120 14.58 9.13 5.06
CA ASP A 120 13.94 10.36 5.55
C ASP A 120 12.40 10.30 5.51
N TYR A 121 11.81 9.78 4.42
CA TYR A 121 10.36 9.67 4.28
C TYR A 121 9.73 8.58 5.17
N TYR A 122 10.47 7.51 5.49
CA TYR A 122 10.00 6.49 6.41
C TYR A 122 10.10 6.96 7.85
N ASP A 123 11.16 7.71 8.17
CA ASP A 123 11.33 8.38 9.47
C ASP A 123 10.19 9.37 9.72
N GLU A 124 9.93 10.27 8.76
CA GLU A 124 8.82 11.22 8.82
C GLU A 124 7.47 10.50 8.97
N TRP A 125 7.24 9.45 8.19
CA TRP A 125 5.99 8.68 8.29
C TRP A 125 5.80 8.10 9.69
N LEU A 126 6.80 7.44 10.28
CA LEU A 126 6.67 6.91 11.64
C LEU A 126 6.47 8.00 12.70
N GLU A 127 7.12 9.15 12.56
CA GLU A 127 6.97 10.27 13.50
C GLU A 127 5.54 10.82 13.52
N GLU A 128 4.83 10.77 12.39
CA GLU A 128 3.46 11.26 12.25
C GLU A 128 2.38 10.29 12.76
N ILE A 129 2.70 9.01 12.89
CA ILE A 129 1.78 7.97 13.39
C ILE A 129 2.32 7.27 14.65
N PRO A 130 2.53 8.00 15.77
CA PRO A 130 3.22 7.47 16.95
C PRO A 130 2.51 6.29 17.64
N ASP A 131 1.17 6.24 17.56
CA ASP A 131 0.34 5.13 18.06
C ASP A 131 -0.13 4.19 16.94
N GLY A 132 0.24 4.50 15.71
CA GLY A 132 -0.13 3.80 14.49
C GLY A 132 0.86 2.69 14.13
N TRP A 133 0.63 2.07 12.97
CA TRP A 133 1.56 1.07 12.43
C TRP A 133 1.37 0.89 10.94
N ILE A 134 2.43 0.41 10.29
CA ILE A 134 2.45 0.10 8.87
C ILE A 134 2.75 -1.38 8.71
N VAL A 135 1.90 -2.10 7.99
CA VAL A 135 2.05 -3.53 7.74
C VAL A 135 2.34 -3.78 6.28
N PHE A 136 3.39 -4.55 6.01
CA PHE A 136 3.67 -5.14 4.70
C PHE A 136 3.09 -6.55 4.65
N LEU A 137 1.95 -6.68 3.98
CA LEU A 137 1.20 -7.92 3.86
C LEU A 137 1.64 -8.70 2.61
N ASN A 138 1.95 -9.99 2.78
CA ASN A 138 2.30 -10.91 1.71
C ASN A 138 3.42 -10.41 0.78
N ALA A 139 4.36 -9.62 1.29
CA ALA A 139 5.54 -9.19 0.54
C ALA A 139 6.39 -10.40 0.13
N ARG A 140 7.01 -10.32 -1.05
CA ARG A 140 7.88 -11.39 -1.57
C ARG A 140 9.16 -11.49 -0.76
N GLU A 141 9.70 -12.70 -0.63
CA GLU A 141 10.87 -12.96 0.20
C GLU A 141 12.09 -12.10 -0.17
N HIS A 142 12.33 -11.86 -1.45
CA HIS A 142 13.45 -11.02 -1.88
C HIS A 142 13.27 -9.55 -1.50
N ILE A 143 12.04 -9.03 -1.53
CA ILE A 143 11.72 -7.66 -1.08
C ILE A 143 12.01 -7.52 0.42
N LEU A 144 11.57 -8.49 1.22
CA LEU A 144 11.81 -8.48 2.67
C LEU A 144 13.30 -8.58 3.01
N LYS A 145 14.04 -9.38 2.25
CA LYS A 145 15.49 -9.47 2.41
C LYS A 145 16.16 -8.13 2.09
N GLU A 146 15.77 -7.47 1.01
CA GLU A 146 16.36 -6.19 0.63
C GLU A 146 16.04 -5.10 1.65
N LEU A 147 14.80 -5.01 2.13
CA LEU A 147 14.44 -4.11 3.24
C LEU A 147 15.34 -4.31 4.47
N ALA A 148 15.57 -5.57 4.86
CA ALA A 148 16.43 -5.89 6.00
C ALA A 148 17.92 -5.60 5.75
N ASP A 149 18.43 -5.87 4.54
CA ASP A 149 19.81 -5.60 4.17
C ASP A 149 20.13 -4.09 4.24
N TYR A 150 19.13 -3.22 4.06
CA TYR A 150 19.25 -1.76 4.15
C TYR A 150 18.69 -1.15 5.45
N GLY A 151 18.19 -1.96 6.38
CA GLY A 151 17.64 -1.48 7.66
C GLY A 151 16.31 -0.72 7.55
N ILE A 152 15.60 -0.86 6.43
CA ILE A 152 14.28 -0.25 6.20
C ILE A 152 13.17 -1.16 6.77
N ASP A 153 13.50 -2.40 7.09
CA ASP A 153 12.58 -3.31 7.77
C ASP A 153 12.06 -2.78 9.12
N GLN A 154 12.83 -1.95 9.81
CA GLN A 154 12.43 -1.38 11.10
C GLN A 154 11.16 -0.50 11.03
N TYR A 155 10.80 0.00 9.83
CA TYR A 155 9.62 0.85 9.63
C TYR A 155 8.32 0.06 9.43
N PHE A 156 8.41 -1.24 9.21
CA PHE A 156 7.30 -2.07 8.78
C PHE A 156 7.09 -3.29 9.68
N LEU A 157 5.82 -3.61 9.93
CA LEU A 157 5.43 -4.89 10.49
C LEU A 157 5.21 -5.89 9.34
N PHE A 158 6.06 -6.90 9.23
CA PHE A 158 5.93 -7.95 8.21
C PHE A 158 6.46 -9.32 8.68
N GLY A 159 6.35 -10.36 7.86
CA GLY A 159 6.95 -11.66 8.20
C GLY A 159 6.05 -12.53 9.08
N GLY A 160 6.50 -13.77 9.31
CA GLY A 160 5.72 -14.76 10.04
C GLY A 160 4.34 -14.97 9.41
N GLN A 161 3.28 -14.86 10.21
CA GLN A 161 1.91 -15.03 9.72
C GLN A 161 1.47 -13.94 8.74
N MET A 162 2.11 -12.77 8.72
CA MET A 162 1.74 -11.66 7.82
C MET A 162 2.16 -11.90 6.36
N ASN A 163 3.04 -12.88 6.08
CA ASN A 163 3.47 -13.19 4.72
C ASN A 163 2.58 -14.21 4.00
N ASP A 164 1.66 -14.86 4.72
CA ASP A 164 0.82 -15.93 4.18
C ASP A 164 -0.63 -15.79 4.68
N ILE A 165 -1.21 -14.62 4.44
CA ILE A 165 -2.63 -14.36 4.75
C ILE A 165 -3.45 -14.46 3.47
N SER A 166 -4.43 -15.35 3.46
CA SER A 166 -5.44 -15.46 2.40
C SER A 166 -6.46 -14.30 2.45
N TRP A 167 -5.98 -13.07 2.32
CA TRP A 167 -6.73 -11.84 2.57
C TRP A 167 -7.94 -11.66 1.63
N ARG A 168 -7.83 -12.09 0.37
CA ARG A 168 -8.91 -12.01 -0.64
C ARG A 168 -10.21 -12.75 -0.27
N THR A 169 -10.13 -13.66 0.69
CA THR A 169 -11.29 -14.44 1.17
C THR A 169 -12.01 -13.78 2.36
N LYS A 170 -11.48 -12.64 2.84
CA LYS A 170 -11.96 -11.93 4.02
C LYS A 170 -12.67 -10.64 3.60
N SER A 171 -13.53 -10.13 4.48
CA SER A 171 -13.97 -8.74 4.40
C SER A 171 -12.86 -7.81 4.93
N PRO A 172 -12.84 -6.51 4.56
CA PRO A 172 -11.86 -5.54 5.03
C PRO A 172 -11.70 -5.57 6.56
N ARG A 173 -12.83 -5.47 7.28
CA ARG A 173 -12.87 -5.52 8.75
C ARG A 173 -12.24 -6.79 9.35
N LYS A 174 -12.53 -7.96 8.77
CA LYS A 174 -11.97 -9.23 9.25
C LYS A 174 -10.47 -9.32 9.00
N LEU A 175 -9.98 -8.73 7.90
CA LEU A 175 -8.55 -8.63 7.65
C LEU A 175 -7.92 -7.70 8.69
N PHE A 176 -8.46 -6.50 8.87
CA PHE A 176 -7.98 -5.53 9.86
C PHE A 176 -7.93 -6.12 11.28
N ASP A 177 -9.00 -6.73 11.76
CA ASP A 177 -9.05 -7.36 13.09
C ASP A 177 -7.96 -8.43 13.29
N GLN A 178 -7.60 -9.16 12.23
CA GLN A 178 -6.53 -10.14 12.27
C GLN A 178 -5.16 -9.45 12.30
N ILE A 179 -4.93 -8.45 11.44
CA ILE A 179 -3.66 -7.73 11.38
C ILE A 179 -3.40 -6.97 12.66
N LYS A 180 -4.40 -6.24 13.19
CA LYS A 180 -4.32 -5.52 14.46
C LYS A 180 -3.83 -6.42 15.59
N LYS A 181 -4.42 -7.61 15.74
CA LYS A 181 -4.00 -8.60 16.75
C LYS A 181 -2.57 -9.11 16.58
N LEU A 182 -2.04 -9.12 15.36
CA LEU A 182 -0.66 -9.51 15.08
C LEU A 182 0.30 -8.35 15.33
N ALA A 183 -0.11 -7.12 15.00
CA ALA A 183 0.64 -5.91 15.24
C ALA A 183 0.79 -5.62 16.75
N GLU A 184 -0.30 -5.64 17.49
CA GLU A 184 -0.31 -5.40 18.95
C GLU A 184 0.64 -6.35 19.69
N ARG A 185 0.66 -7.64 19.33
CA ARG A 185 1.57 -8.62 19.94
C ARG A 185 3.05 -8.36 19.70
N ARG A 186 3.40 -7.62 18.66
CA ARG A 186 4.79 -7.29 18.34
C ARG A 186 5.23 -5.98 18.98
N LEU A 187 4.30 -5.04 19.13
CA LEU A 187 4.56 -3.75 19.79
C LEU A 187 4.63 -3.88 21.32
N GLU A 188 4.06 -4.96 21.90
CA GLU A 188 4.19 -5.30 23.32
C GLU A 188 5.55 -5.89 23.73
N VAL A 189 6.46 -6.16 22.78
CA VAL A 189 7.75 -6.83 22.99
C VAL A 189 8.90 -5.83 22.92
#